data_AF-A0A164RYV2-F1
#
_entry.id   AF-A0A164RYV2-F1
#
_cell.length_a   1.000
_cell.length_b   1.000
_cell.length_c   1.000
_cell.angle_alpha   90.00
_cell.angle_beta   90.00
_cell.angle_gamma   90.00
#
_symmetry.space_group_name_H-M   'P 1'
#
loop_
_entity.id
_entity.type
_entity.pdbx_description
1 polymer ?
#
loop_
_entity_poly.entity_id
_entity_poly.type
_entity_poly.pdbx_seq_one_letter_code
_entity_poly.pdbx_strand_id
1 'polypeptide(L)'
;MSLSTTPPEILLNIMESLSVGDIVRAAQSCSYLRAFVRSNKPLLAKAYDRDYTIHVPLGSTLEEMSSEILYEHAARSVAISTRLCKSINSVPLEPRQSTIYSLEALGTVWDEADRTSFFVRDKILAFLNPDGLFVLLLGPSGKIEKQTRTRLPLVGARYQVAYQMSADEKSLLVVLVTVSPGGNRMQVFEMCVANEGFGAVTTYLDIQPPNMMHNGRCVAIRDPYCVVANSMNVFLVDWRAQIGGLYTVDFCETNDQGVQRNSLLTNIQAVLIHPQDPLLVIFNDDDEREKRPNSGIYIWKTPKSPGIPLNHPRAMTSWNYYWSETRRSLTWKSPFPTQRRGQSKMCPIGFRCLSNSSWILDVMIIGRTTPPEELDSAHGALSDNRPLVRVSFDSSDDWAAHVETTDTSSVTTSPDNISSHGNYRMAGSVSSYTFSDAADQSGLVVAVPNFEDGNGNGSGLIRLTLSAGLWAVDSTSIDEDVRDDKQPLRSTPGPAVFDELTGRLYVRHPRGFQILQY
;
A
#
# COMPACT_ATOMS: atom_id res chain seq x y z
N MET A 1 -21.32 23.67 37.13
CA MET A 1 -22.23 22.67 36.54
C MET A 1 -21.48 21.36 36.43
N SER A 2 -22.08 20.22 36.79
CA SER A 2 -21.46 18.91 36.64
C SER A 2 -21.73 18.38 35.23
N LEU A 3 -20.77 17.73 34.59
CA LEU A 3 -21.00 17.02 33.32
C LEU A 3 -22.11 15.97 33.43
N SER A 4 -22.35 15.42 34.63
CA SER A 4 -23.43 14.47 34.91
C SER A 4 -24.83 15.09 34.86
N THR A 5 -24.94 16.42 34.85
CA THR A 5 -26.22 17.14 34.74
C THR A 5 -26.54 17.59 33.31
N THR A 6 -25.62 17.36 32.37
CA THR A 6 -25.82 17.69 30.96
C THR A 6 -26.72 16.63 30.30
N PRO A 7 -27.77 17.03 29.57
CA PRO A 7 -28.60 16.11 28.80
C PRO A 7 -27.75 15.26 27.82
N PRO A 8 -28.00 13.93 27.73
CA PRO A 8 -27.30 13.03 26.80
C PRO A 8 -27.29 13.52 25.36
N GLU A 9 -28.35 14.18 24.90
CA GLU A 9 -28.50 14.70 23.55
C GLU A 9 -27.50 15.82 23.26
N ILE A 10 -27.22 16.67 24.25
CA ILE A 10 -26.21 17.72 24.13
C ILE A 10 -24.82 17.11 24.06
N LEU A 11 -24.55 16.07 24.86
CA LEU A 11 -23.28 15.35 24.82
C LEU A 11 -23.07 14.63 23.47
N LEU A 12 -24.12 14.00 22.93
CA LEU A 12 -24.08 13.41 21.59
C LEU A 12 -23.72 14.45 20.53
N ASN A 13 -24.41 15.59 20.53
CA ASN A 13 -24.15 16.65 19.55
C ASN A 13 -22.74 17.25 19.68
N ILE A 14 -22.22 17.39 20.90
CA ILE A 14 -20.85 17.87 21.12
C ILE A 14 -19.82 16.85 20.59
N MET A 15 -20.08 15.56 20.77
CA MET A 15 -19.13 14.50 20.42
C MET A 15 -19.22 14.03 18.96
N GLU A 16 -20.29 14.37 18.23
CA GLU A 16 -20.49 13.95 16.83
C GLU A 16 -19.45 14.51 15.86
N SER A 17 -18.84 15.65 16.17
CA SER A 17 -17.78 16.27 15.36
C SER A 17 -16.35 15.93 15.81
N LEU A 18 -16.19 15.07 16.82
CA LEU A 18 -14.89 14.74 17.39
C LEU A 18 -14.22 13.58 16.66
N SER A 19 -12.89 13.53 16.71
CA SER A 19 -12.13 12.37 16.25
C SER A 19 -12.28 11.20 17.22
N VAL A 20 -11.94 10.00 16.77
CA VAL A 20 -11.85 8.81 17.62
C VAL A 20 -10.90 9.07 18.79
N GLY A 21 -9.75 9.70 18.53
CA GLY A 21 -8.79 10.10 19.55
C GLY A 21 -9.40 11.00 20.62
N ASP A 22 -10.14 12.03 20.22
CA ASP A 22 -10.80 12.96 21.14
C ASP A 22 -11.90 12.28 21.96
N ILE A 23 -12.72 11.44 21.33
CA ILE A 23 -13.78 10.67 22.00
C ILE A 23 -13.17 9.72 23.05
N VAL A 24 -12.09 9.02 22.70
CA VAL A 24 -11.39 8.12 23.63
C VAL A 24 -10.76 8.90 24.78
N ARG A 25 -10.09 10.02 24.52
CA ARG A 25 -9.50 10.86 25.59
C ARG A 25 -10.58 11.42 26.53
N ALA A 26 -11.71 11.87 25.98
CA ALA A 26 -12.86 12.31 26.77
C ALA A 26 -13.42 11.18 27.65
N ALA A 27 -13.60 9.98 27.11
CA ALA A 27 -14.01 8.79 27.86
C ALA A 27 -12.99 8.35 28.92
N GLN A 28 -11.70 8.57 28.69
CA GLN A 28 -10.67 8.26 29.68
C GLN A 28 -10.63 9.27 30.84
N SER A 29 -11.07 10.51 30.63
CA SER A 29 -11.03 11.60 31.62
C SER A 29 -11.95 11.39 32.84
N CYS A 30 -13.11 10.74 32.68
CA CYS A 30 -14.03 10.47 33.80
C CYS A 30 -14.91 9.25 33.55
N SER A 31 -15.39 8.62 34.63
CA SER A 31 -16.20 7.39 34.57
C SER A 31 -17.55 7.59 33.88
N TYR A 32 -18.17 8.77 34.05
CA TYR A 32 -19.45 9.11 33.42
C TYR A 32 -19.34 9.13 31.89
N LEU A 33 -18.36 9.86 31.35
CA LEU A 33 -18.12 9.90 29.90
C LEU A 33 -17.70 8.53 29.36
N ARG A 34 -16.94 7.76 30.14
CA ARG A 34 -16.60 6.38 29.78
C ARG A 34 -17.83 5.50 29.59
N ALA A 35 -18.75 5.53 30.56
CA ALA A 35 -20.00 4.79 30.50
C ALA A 35 -20.86 5.27 29.33
N PHE A 36 -20.96 6.59 29.14
CA PHE A 36 -21.69 7.19 28.03
C PHE A 36 -21.17 6.72 26.66
N VAL A 37 -19.87 6.80 26.40
CA VAL A 37 -19.29 6.34 25.12
C VAL A 37 -19.48 4.84 24.93
N ARG A 38 -19.26 4.03 25.98
CA ARG A 38 -19.45 2.57 25.94
C ARG A 38 -20.90 2.15 25.70
N SER A 39 -21.88 3.02 25.94
CA SER A 39 -23.31 2.75 25.65
C SER A 39 -23.78 3.36 24.33
N ASN A 40 -23.00 4.24 23.69
CA ASN A 40 -23.39 4.99 22.49
C ASN A 40 -22.47 4.70 21.31
N LYS A 41 -22.72 3.57 20.65
CA LYS A 41 -22.02 3.14 19.41
C LYS A 41 -21.89 4.24 18.34
N PRO A 42 -22.91 5.08 18.07
CA PRO A 42 -22.82 6.08 16.99
C PRO A 42 -21.66 7.06 17.15
N LEU A 43 -21.22 7.35 18.38
CA LEU A 43 -20.12 8.29 18.62
C LEU A 43 -18.84 7.84 17.90
N LEU A 44 -18.45 6.58 18.08
CA LEU A 44 -17.25 6.03 17.44
C LEU A 44 -17.53 5.59 16.01
N ALA A 45 -18.73 5.07 15.72
CA ALA A 45 -19.07 4.57 14.38
C ALA A 45 -19.20 5.68 13.33
N LYS A 46 -19.49 6.92 13.76
CA LYS A 46 -19.63 8.11 12.90
C LYS A 46 -18.49 9.12 13.06
N ALA A 47 -17.50 8.87 13.92
CA ALA A 47 -16.31 9.71 14.01
C ALA A 47 -15.69 9.86 12.61
N TYR A 48 -15.31 11.09 12.26
CA TYR A 48 -14.89 11.42 10.89
C TYR A 48 -13.60 10.69 10.48
N ASP A 49 -12.77 10.32 11.45
CA ASP A 49 -11.51 9.59 11.25
C ASP A 49 -11.62 8.09 11.54
N ARG A 50 -12.84 7.55 11.75
CA ARG A 50 -13.06 6.16 12.17
C ARG A 50 -12.28 5.14 11.35
N ASP A 51 -12.37 5.23 10.03
CA ASP A 51 -11.74 4.27 9.12
C ASP A 51 -10.21 4.28 9.17
N TYR A 52 -9.63 5.36 9.70
CA TYR A 52 -8.19 5.56 9.85
C TYR A 52 -7.68 5.19 11.23
N THR A 53 -8.56 5.25 12.22
CA THR A 53 -8.16 5.00 13.60
C THR A 53 -8.54 3.59 14.04
N ILE A 54 -9.79 3.16 13.85
CA ILE A 54 -10.29 1.93 14.47
C ILE A 54 -9.98 0.71 13.60
N HIS A 55 -9.10 -0.16 14.10
CA HIS A 55 -8.86 -1.45 13.48
C HIS A 55 -10.03 -2.41 13.74
N VAL A 56 -10.81 -2.71 12.69
CA VAL A 56 -11.89 -3.69 12.73
C VAL A 56 -11.36 -5.07 12.33
N PRO A 57 -11.56 -6.10 13.19
CA PRO A 57 -11.13 -7.47 12.88
C PRO A 57 -11.80 -8.05 11.63
N LEU A 58 -11.07 -8.91 10.94
CA LEU A 58 -11.50 -9.63 9.76
C LEU A 58 -12.83 -10.37 10.00
N GLY A 59 -13.78 -10.15 9.11
CA GLY A 59 -15.08 -10.80 9.14
C GLY A 59 -16.02 -10.30 10.23
N SER A 60 -15.65 -9.21 10.93
CA SER A 60 -16.55 -8.46 11.80
C SER A 60 -17.01 -7.20 11.08
N THR A 61 -18.30 -6.90 11.14
CA THR A 61 -18.82 -5.61 10.67
C THR A 61 -18.99 -4.64 11.83
N LEU A 62 -18.96 -3.34 11.52
CA LEU A 62 -19.33 -2.31 12.48
C LEU A 62 -20.73 -2.57 13.03
N GLU A 63 -21.68 -3.02 12.21
CA GLU A 63 -23.06 -3.29 12.60
C GLU A 63 -23.17 -4.41 13.65
N GLU A 64 -22.38 -5.46 13.52
CA GLU A 64 -22.36 -6.61 14.43
C GLU A 64 -21.64 -6.31 15.76
N MET A 65 -20.66 -5.40 15.78
CA MET A 65 -19.92 -5.09 17.00
C MET A 65 -20.76 -4.35 18.04
N SER A 66 -20.64 -4.75 19.30
CA SER A 66 -21.21 -4.00 20.43
C SER A 66 -20.49 -2.66 20.61
N SER A 67 -21.16 -1.69 21.23
CA SER A 67 -20.55 -0.39 21.58
C SER A 67 -19.32 -0.53 22.48
N GLU A 68 -19.32 -1.53 23.37
CA GLU A 68 -18.21 -1.79 24.27
C GLU A 68 -16.99 -2.33 23.52
N ILE A 69 -17.18 -3.32 22.64
CA ILE A 69 -16.10 -3.87 21.81
C ILE A 69 -15.54 -2.78 20.91
N LEU A 70 -16.40 -1.98 20.27
CA LEU A 70 -15.97 -0.87 19.43
C LEU A 70 -15.10 0.14 20.20
N TYR A 71 -15.49 0.46 21.44
CA TYR A 71 -14.68 1.31 22.33
C TYR A 71 -13.34 0.68 22.70
N GLU A 72 -13.27 -0.62 22.95
CA GLU A 72 -12.01 -1.32 23.22
C GLU A 72 -11.06 -1.28 22.01
N HIS A 73 -11.59 -1.47 20.80
CA HIS A 73 -10.83 -1.35 19.56
C HIS A 73 -10.33 0.10 19.35
N ALA A 74 -11.19 1.09 19.53
CA ALA A 74 -10.81 2.50 19.46
C ALA A 74 -9.71 2.86 20.46
N ALA A 75 -9.87 2.48 21.73
CA ALA A 75 -8.89 2.75 22.77
C ALA A 75 -7.54 2.06 22.50
N ARG A 76 -7.56 0.84 21.96
CA ARG A 76 -6.35 0.12 21.56
C ARG A 76 -5.63 0.82 20.41
N SER A 77 -6.36 1.20 19.37
CA SER A 77 -5.83 1.93 18.23
C SER A 77 -5.18 3.26 18.62
N VAL A 78 -5.88 4.07 19.44
CA VAL A 78 -5.35 5.35 19.94
C VAL A 78 -4.08 5.12 20.76
N ALA A 79 -4.05 4.07 21.61
CA ALA A 79 -2.85 3.74 22.38
C ALA A 79 -1.66 3.30 21.51
N ILE A 80 -1.91 2.58 20.40
CA ILE A 80 -0.90 2.20 19.41
C ILE A 80 -0.38 3.46 18.71
N SER A 81 -1.27 4.27 18.13
CA SER A 81 -0.90 5.51 17.41
C SER A 81 -0.09 6.46 18.30
N THR A 82 -0.58 6.75 19.53
CA THR A 82 0.16 7.58 20.50
C THR A 82 1.55 7.01 20.80
N ARG A 83 1.70 5.68 20.87
CA ARG A 83 2.99 5.07 21.14
C ARG A 83 3.93 5.17 19.96
N LEU A 84 3.48 4.86 18.75
CA LEU A 84 4.27 4.96 17.53
C LEU A 84 4.80 6.39 17.35
N CYS A 85 3.95 7.38 17.59
CA CYS A 85 4.28 8.79 17.43
C CYS A 85 5.30 9.31 18.46
N LYS A 86 5.51 8.63 19.59
CA LYS A 86 6.60 9.00 20.53
C LYS A 86 7.98 8.98 19.88
N SER A 87 8.18 8.14 18.87
CA SER A 87 9.45 8.01 18.16
C SER A 87 9.77 9.18 17.22
N ILE A 88 8.76 9.96 16.82
CA ILE A 88 8.93 11.06 15.85
C ILE A 88 10.00 12.04 16.36
N ASN A 89 9.88 12.46 17.61
CA ASN A 89 10.79 13.43 18.24
C ASN A 89 11.68 12.83 19.34
N SER A 90 11.83 11.50 19.40
CA SER A 90 12.57 10.82 20.47
C SER A 90 13.52 9.74 19.95
N VAL A 91 13.82 8.73 20.76
CA VAL A 91 14.63 7.56 20.37
C VAL A 91 13.75 6.60 19.54
N PRO A 92 14.31 5.87 18.55
CA PRO A 92 13.60 4.81 17.85
C PRO A 92 12.95 3.79 18.80
N LEU A 93 11.79 3.26 18.41
CA LEU A 93 11.05 2.29 19.22
C LEU A 93 11.66 0.90 19.08
N GLU A 94 11.83 0.23 20.22
CA GLU A 94 12.13 -1.20 20.27
C GLU A 94 10.85 -2.04 20.19
N PRO A 95 10.91 -3.22 19.53
CA PRO A 95 9.76 -4.13 19.49
C PRO A 95 9.47 -4.69 20.88
N ARG A 96 8.19 -4.74 21.29
CA ARG A 96 7.75 -5.42 22.52
C ARG A 96 7.71 -6.93 22.37
N GLN A 97 7.37 -7.38 21.18
CA GLN A 97 7.25 -8.79 20.86
C GLN A 97 7.81 -9.03 19.48
N SER A 98 8.46 -10.18 19.35
CA SER A 98 9.06 -10.67 18.13
C SER A 98 8.59 -12.11 17.95
N THR A 99 8.07 -12.43 16.77
CA THR A 99 7.53 -13.76 16.48
C THR A 99 7.95 -14.21 15.10
N ILE A 100 8.67 -15.33 15.05
CA ILE A 100 9.17 -15.93 13.82
C ILE A 100 8.20 -17.02 13.37
N TYR A 101 7.87 -17.01 12.08
CA TYR A 101 7.08 -18.03 11.42
C TYR A 101 7.98 -18.79 10.45
N SER A 102 8.18 -20.07 10.74
CA SER A 102 9.01 -20.94 9.89
C SER A 102 8.22 -21.42 8.67
N LEU A 103 8.83 -21.32 7.49
CA LEU A 103 8.31 -21.91 6.25
C LEU A 103 8.76 -23.37 6.04
N GLU A 104 9.64 -23.90 6.89
CA GLU A 104 10.17 -25.27 6.79
C GLU A 104 9.03 -26.31 6.77
N ALA A 105 8.00 -26.12 7.60
CA ALA A 105 6.84 -27.00 7.66
C ALA A 105 6.00 -26.99 6.38
N LEU A 106 6.15 -25.96 5.53
CA LEU A 106 5.49 -25.85 4.23
C LEU A 106 6.35 -26.46 3.11
N GLY A 107 7.54 -26.99 3.44
CA GLY A 107 8.48 -27.57 2.48
C GLY A 107 9.06 -26.55 1.51
N THR A 108 9.17 -25.29 1.95
CA THR A 108 9.66 -24.18 1.13
C THR A 108 10.56 -23.27 1.95
N VAL A 109 11.40 -22.50 1.28
CA VAL A 109 12.24 -21.46 1.89
C VAL A 109 11.86 -20.12 1.30
N TRP A 110 12.11 -19.06 2.04
CA TRP A 110 11.88 -17.72 1.49
C TRP A 110 12.86 -17.45 0.35
N ASP A 111 12.38 -17.19 -0.86
CA ASP A 111 13.26 -16.80 -1.97
C ASP A 111 13.67 -15.33 -1.84
N GLU A 112 14.96 -15.11 -1.61
CA GLU A 112 15.54 -13.76 -1.53
C GLU A 112 15.52 -13.03 -2.88
N ALA A 113 15.63 -13.78 -3.98
CA ALA A 113 15.66 -13.23 -5.33
C ALA A 113 14.28 -12.73 -5.79
N ASP A 114 13.20 -13.25 -5.21
CA ASP A 114 11.83 -12.87 -5.57
C ASP A 114 11.35 -11.70 -4.70
N ARG A 115 11.35 -10.49 -5.27
CA ARG A 115 10.90 -9.25 -4.60
C ARG A 115 9.39 -9.07 -4.77
N THR A 116 8.60 -10.09 -4.46
CA THR A 116 7.15 -10.05 -4.67
C THR A 116 6.43 -9.24 -3.60
N SER A 117 5.23 -8.77 -3.95
CA SER A 117 4.36 -8.06 -3.03
C SER A 117 3.66 -9.04 -2.09
N PHE A 118 3.70 -8.74 -0.79
CA PHE A 118 2.98 -9.47 0.26
C PHE A 118 1.64 -8.80 0.51
N PHE A 119 0.64 -9.60 0.82
CA PHE A 119 -0.64 -9.11 1.30
C PHE A 119 -0.82 -9.50 2.76
N VAL A 120 -1.23 -8.53 3.58
CA VAL A 120 -1.47 -8.71 5.00
C VAL A 120 -2.86 -8.16 5.35
N ARG A 121 -3.66 -8.97 6.05
CA ARG A 121 -4.90 -8.54 6.73
C ARG A 121 -5.06 -9.34 8.01
N ASP A 122 -4.88 -8.70 9.15
CA ASP A 122 -4.97 -9.27 10.50
C ASP A 122 -4.04 -10.48 10.70
N LYS A 123 -4.58 -11.69 10.57
CA LYS A 123 -3.89 -12.98 10.68
C LYS A 123 -3.65 -13.63 9.33
N ILE A 124 -4.08 -13.01 8.23
CA ILE A 124 -3.88 -13.52 6.88
C ILE A 124 -2.62 -12.92 6.30
N LEU A 125 -1.72 -13.79 5.82
CA LEU A 125 -0.55 -13.42 5.04
C LEU A 125 -0.60 -14.17 3.71
N ALA A 126 -0.53 -13.45 2.59
CA ALA A 126 -0.45 -14.04 1.26
C ALA A 126 0.80 -13.56 0.51
N PHE A 127 1.47 -14.48 -0.18
CA PHE A 127 2.71 -14.19 -0.87
C PHE A 127 3.07 -15.18 -1.96
N LEU A 128 3.83 -14.69 -2.93
CA LEU A 128 4.45 -15.51 -3.96
C LEU A 128 5.80 -16.03 -3.51
N ASN A 129 6.03 -17.29 -3.82
CA ASN A 129 7.32 -17.96 -3.74
C ASN A 129 7.51 -18.78 -5.03
N PRO A 130 8.74 -19.19 -5.43
CA PRO A 130 8.96 -19.98 -6.65
C PRO A 130 8.11 -21.27 -6.73
N ASP A 131 7.73 -21.77 -5.57
CA ASP A 131 6.90 -22.94 -5.37
C ASP A 131 5.40 -22.72 -5.62
N GLY A 132 4.90 -21.50 -5.44
CA GLY A 132 3.46 -21.28 -5.34
C GLY A 132 3.09 -19.91 -4.81
N LEU A 133 1.81 -19.59 -4.98
CA LEU A 133 1.16 -18.57 -4.17
C LEU A 133 0.68 -19.22 -2.87
N PHE A 134 1.20 -18.74 -1.75
CA PHE A 134 0.82 -19.18 -0.40
C PHE A 134 -0.17 -18.19 0.21
N VAL A 135 -1.16 -18.72 0.93
CA VAL A 135 -2.03 -17.96 1.82
C VAL A 135 -2.07 -18.66 3.17
N LEU A 136 -1.66 -17.95 4.21
CA LEU A 136 -1.45 -18.46 5.56
C LEU A 136 -2.40 -17.79 6.54
N LEU A 137 -2.93 -18.57 7.49
CA LEU A 137 -3.56 -18.08 8.71
C LEU A 137 -2.55 -18.19 9.86
N LEU A 138 -2.19 -17.05 10.44
CA LEU A 138 -1.17 -16.91 11.46
C LEU A 138 -1.74 -17.02 12.87
N GLY A 139 -1.15 -17.88 13.69
CA GLY A 139 -1.44 -18.02 15.11
C GLY A 139 -0.50 -17.20 16.01
N PRO A 140 -0.90 -16.91 17.25
CA PRO A 140 -0.23 -15.96 18.15
C PRO A 140 1.19 -16.34 18.60
N SER A 141 1.62 -17.59 18.38
CA SER A 141 2.90 -18.14 18.88
C SER A 141 3.87 -18.53 17.76
N GLY A 142 3.79 -17.88 16.59
CA GLY A 142 4.65 -18.21 15.42
C GLY A 142 4.22 -19.49 14.70
N LYS A 143 3.05 -20.04 15.09
CA LYS A 143 2.46 -21.22 14.45
C LYS A 143 1.62 -20.77 13.26
N ILE A 144 1.78 -21.44 12.13
CA ILE A 144 0.85 -21.35 11.01
C ILE A 144 -0.33 -22.27 11.34
N GLU A 145 -1.52 -21.71 11.54
CA GLU A 145 -2.73 -22.44 11.93
C GLU A 145 -3.35 -23.19 10.74
N LYS A 146 -3.43 -22.50 9.59
CA LYS A 146 -3.93 -23.05 8.33
C LYS A 146 -3.11 -22.49 7.18
N GLN A 147 -3.06 -23.22 6.08
CA GLN A 147 -2.39 -22.79 4.86
C GLN A 147 -3.10 -23.32 3.62
N THR A 148 -2.96 -22.59 2.52
CA THR A 148 -3.25 -23.09 1.18
C THR A 148 -2.14 -22.66 0.22
N ARG A 149 -1.93 -23.47 -0.82
CA ARG A 149 -0.93 -23.23 -1.86
C ARG A 149 -1.58 -23.45 -3.22
N THR A 150 -1.52 -22.43 -4.07
CA THR A 150 -1.82 -22.59 -5.50
C THR A 150 -0.50 -22.72 -6.26
N ARG A 151 -0.39 -23.77 -7.08
CA ARG A 151 0.81 -24.01 -7.89
C ARG A 151 0.94 -22.94 -8.96
N LEU A 152 2.15 -22.45 -9.16
CA LEU A 152 2.45 -21.55 -10.27
C LEU A 152 2.34 -22.32 -11.60
N PRO A 153 1.69 -21.75 -12.64
CA PRO A 153 1.50 -22.43 -13.93
C PRO A 153 2.81 -22.82 -14.64
N LEU A 154 3.87 -22.05 -14.46
CA LEU A 154 5.15 -22.13 -15.16
C LEU A 154 6.30 -21.97 -14.15
N VAL A 155 7.08 -23.04 -13.96
CA VAL A 155 8.24 -23.05 -13.05
C VAL A 155 9.34 -22.11 -13.58
N GLY A 156 9.93 -21.30 -12.70
CA GLY A 156 11.01 -20.37 -13.03
C GLY A 156 10.58 -19.12 -13.81
N ALA A 157 9.29 -18.95 -14.08
CA ALA A 157 8.77 -17.71 -14.67
C ALA A 157 8.66 -16.61 -13.61
N ARG A 158 8.71 -15.35 -14.05
CA ARG A 158 8.39 -14.20 -13.19
C ARG A 158 6.89 -14.02 -13.10
N TYR A 159 6.40 -13.60 -11.94
CA TYR A 159 4.98 -13.39 -11.70
C TYR A 159 4.72 -11.99 -11.17
N GLN A 160 3.57 -11.45 -11.58
CA GLN A 160 2.96 -10.27 -10.99
C GLN A 160 1.67 -10.69 -10.31
N VAL A 161 1.40 -10.16 -9.13
CA VAL A 161 0.23 -10.49 -8.33
C VAL A 161 -0.39 -9.23 -7.74
N ALA A 162 -1.72 -9.19 -7.72
CA ALA A 162 -2.46 -8.23 -6.91
C ALA A 162 -3.58 -8.96 -6.16
N TYR A 163 -3.95 -8.37 -5.03
CA TYR A 163 -4.85 -8.95 -4.04
C TYR A 163 -5.98 -8.00 -3.73
N GLN A 164 -7.15 -8.54 -3.44
CA GLN A 164 -8.30 -7.79 -2.97
C GLN A 164 -9.14 -8.64 -2.03
N MET A 165 -9.50 -8.11 -0.86
CA MET A 165 -10.52 -8.74 -0.03
C MET A 165 -11.91 -8.60 -0.66
N SER A 166 -12.71 -9.65 -0.60
CA SER A 166 -14.14 -9.60 -0.92
C SER A 166 -14.85 -8.58 -0.02
N ALA A 167 -16.04 -8.12 -0.45
CA ALA A 167 -16.79 -7.11 0.29
C ALA A 167 -17.23 -7.59 1.70
N ASP A 168 -17.49 -8.89 1.85
CA ASP A 168 -17.82 -9.55 3.11
C ASP A 168 -16.60 -10.03 3.90
N GLU A 169 -15.39 -9.75 3.39
CA GLU A 169 -14.10 -10.16 3.96
C GLU A 169 -13.91 -11.67 4.19
N LYS A 170 -14.72 -12.53 3.55
CA LYS A 170 -14.61 -13.99 3.68
C LYS A 170 -13.65 -14.62 2.68
N SER A 171 -13.32 -13.91 1.62
CA SER A 171 -12.48 -14.40 0.54
C SER A 171 -11.41 -13.40 0.12
N LEU A 172 -10.29 -13.94 -0.36
CA LEU A 172 -9.22 -13.20 -1.01
C LEU A 172 -9.31 -13.44 -2.52
N LEU A 173 -9.60 -12.38 -3.26
CA LEU A 173 -9.53 -12.35 -4.72
C LEU A 173 -8.08 -12.06 -5.12
N VAL A 174 -7.58 -12.83 -6.07
CA VAL A 174 -6.21 -12.72 -6.54
C VAL A 174 -6.18 -12.74 -8.06
N VAL A 175 -5.43 -11.79 -8.63
CA VAL A 175 -5.00 -11.85 -10.03
C VAL A 175 -3.53 -12.24 -10.07
N LEU A 176 -3.20 -13.27 -10.84
CA LEU A 176 -1.85 -13.77 -11.04
C LEU A 176 -1.51 -13.71 -12.52
N VAL A 177 -0.39 -13.07 -12.88
CA VAL A 177 0.06 -12.92 -14.26
C VAL A 177 1.49 -13.40 -14.41
N THR A 178 1.70 -14.34 -15.32
CA THR A 178 3.04 -14.76 -15.73
C THR A 178 3.65 -13.74 -16.68
N VAL A 179 4.85 -13.28 -16.35
CA VAL A 179 5.67 -12.37 -17.15
C VAL A 179 6.82 -13.17 -17.77
N SER A 180 6.54 -13.85 -18.88
CA SER A 180 7.55 -14.64 -19.60
C SER A 180 7.45 -14.44 -21.12
N PRO A 181 8.60 -14.35 -21.83
CA PRO A 181 8.59 -14.24 -23.27
C PRO A 181 7.95 -15.50 -23.90
N GLY A 182 6.79 -15.32 -24.53
CA GLY A 182 6.07 -16.37 -25.27
C GLY A 182 5.03 -17.19 -24.47
N GLY A 183 4.89 -16.94 -23.16
CA GLY A 183 4.08 -17.78 -22.26
C GLY A 183 3.19 -17.02 -21.27
N ASN A 184 2.85 -15.75 -21.52
CA ASN A 184 2.01 -14.99 -20.59
C ASN A 184 0.68 -15.70 -20.35
N ARG A 185 0.30 -15.79 -19.09
CA ARG A 185 -0.94 -16.38 -18.61
C ARG A 185 -1.48 -15.50 -17.50
N MET A 186 -2.78 -15.26 -17.51
CA MET A 186 -3.48 -14.43 -16.56
C MET A 186 -4.58 -15.27 -15.92
N GLN A 187 -4.53 -15.38 -14.59
CA GLN A 187 -5.49 -16.13 -13.81
C GLN A 187 -6.14 -15.23 -12.78
N VAL A 188 -7.45 -15.39 -12.59
CA VAL A 188 -8.19 -14.78 -11.48
C VAL A 188 -8.81 -15.91 -10.69
N PHE A 189 -8.54 -15.95 -9.39
CA PHE A 189 -9.12 -16.92 -8.48
C PHE A 189 -9.51 -16.28 -7.16
N GLU A 190 -10.46 -16.92 -6.51
CA GLU A 190 -10.94 -16.58 -5.18
C GLU A 190 -10.54 -17.68 -4.21
N MET A 191 -9.93 -17.27 -3.10
CA MET A 191 -9.50 -18.15 -2.03
C MET A 191 -10.31 -17.85 -0.78
N CYS A 192 -11.03 -18.84 -0.26
CA CYS A 192 -11.74 -18.68 1.02
C CYS A 192 -10.72 -18.46 2.15
N VAL A 193 -10.85 -17.37 2.89
CA VAL A 193 -10.04 -17.04 4.07
C VAL A 193 -10.84 -17.08 5.37
N ALA A 194 -12.14 -17.34 5.28
CA ALA A 194 -12.98 -17.63 6.44
C ALA A 194 -12.52 -18.92 7.15
N ASN A 195 -12.86 -19.03 8.44
CA ASN A 195 -12.50 -20.20 9.24
C ASN A 195 -13.06 -21.51 8.64
N GLU A 196 -14.31 -21.47 8.19
CA GLU A 196 -14.96 -22.57 7.50
C GLU A 196 -14.58 -22.53 6.01
N GLY A 197 -14.07 -23.65 5.48
CA GLY A 197 -13.67 -23.73 4.08
C GLY A 197 -12.35 -23.03 3.73
N PHE A 198 -11.56 -22.61 4.73
CA PHE A 198 -10.25 -21.98 4.51
C PHE A 198 -9.43 -22.73 3.47
N GLY A 199 -8.94 -22.00 2.47
CA GLY A 199 -8.07 -22.54 1.43
C GLY A 199 -8.80 -23.16 0.23
N ALA A 200 -10.14 -23.24 0.25
CA ALA A 200 -10.91 -23.57 -0.95
C ALA A 200 -10.65 -22.51 -2.04
N VAL A 201 -10.35 -22.97 -3.25
CA VAL A 201 -9.98 -22.11 -4.39
C VAL A 201 -10.98 -22.28 -5.52
N THR A 202 -11.51 -21.16 -6.01
CA THR A 202 -12.34 -21.09 -7.21
C THR A 202 -11.63 -20.28 -8.28
N THR A 203 -11.37 -20.87 -9.45
CA THR A 203 -10.79 -20.15 -10.59
C THR A 203 -11.90 -19.55 -11.45
N TYR A 204 -11.91 -18.22 -11.58
CA TYR A 204 -12.87 -17.48 -12.40
C TYR A 204 -12.38 -17.22 -13.81
N LEU A 205 -11.06 -17.01 -13.96
CA LEU A 205 -10.45 -16.68 -15.24
C LEU A 205 -9.14 -17.43 -15.37
N ASP A 206 -8.89 -17.97 -16.55
CA ASP A 206 -7.61 -18.53 -16.93
C ASP A 206 -7.42 -18.36 -18.44
N ILE A 207 -6.70 -17.31 -18.82
CA ILE A 207 -6.54 -16.92 -20.21
C ILE A 207 -5.09 -16.56 -20.53
N GLN A 208 -4.77 -16.61 -21.82
CA GLN A 208 -3.54 -16.02 -22.34
C GLN A 208 -3.86 -14.58 -22.78
N PRO A 209 -3.23 -13.55 -22.18
CA PRO A 209 -3.49 -12.17 -22.57
C PRO A 209 -3.07 -11.93 -24.04
N PRO A 210 -3.51 -10.81 -24.64
CA PRO A 210 -3.12 -10.43 -26.00
C PRO A 210 -1.60 -10.47 -26.21
N ASN A 211 -1.14 -10.81 -27.43
CA ASN A 211 0.30 -10.93 -27.73
C ASN A 211 1.10 -9.64 -27.46
N MET A 212 0.42 -8.49 -27.49
CA MET A 212 1.00 -7.18 -27.17
C MET A 212 1.29 -6.97 -25.69
N MET A 213 0.74 -7.81 -24.80
CA MET A 213 0.93 -7.74 -23.34
C MET A 213 2.16 -8.53 -22.87
N HIS A 214 3.25 -8.49 -23.62
CA HIS A 214 4.55 -9.00 -23.14
C HIS A 214 5.16 -8.04 -22.13
N ASN A 215 5.96 -8.59 -21.21
CA ASN A 215 6.65 -7.85 -20.15
C ASN A 215 5.70 -6.99 -19.29
N GLY A 216 4.58 -7.58 -18.83
CA GLY A 216 3.67 -6.94 -17.89
C GLY A 216 4.42 -6.38 -16.69
N ARG A 217 4.17 -5.11 -16.37
CA ARG A 217 4.89 -4.35 -15.34
C ARG A 217 4.12 -4.27 -14.04
N CYS A 218 2.80 -4.09 -14.13
CA CYS A 218 1.94 -4.00 -12.96
C CYS A 218 0.58 -4.64 -13.22
N VAL A 219 -0.07 -5.04 -12.13
CA VAL A 219 -1.37 -5.69 -12.13
C VAL A 219 -2.24 -5.10 -11.04
N ALA A 220 -3.55 -5.05 -11.26
CA ALA A 220 -4.52 -4.59 -10.28
C ALA A 220 -5.79 -5.45 -10.34
N ILE A 221 -6.48 -5.57 -9.21
CA ILE A 221 -7.72 -6.32 -9.10
C ILE A 221 -8.73 -5.56 -8.22
N ARG A 222 -9.95 -5.44 -8.73
CA ARG A 222 -11.12 -4.89 -8.05
C ARG A 222 -12.37 -5.51 -8.65
N ASP A 223 -13.05 -6.36 -7.90
CA ASP A 223 -14.28 -7.03 -8.31
C ASP A 223 -15.27 -6.07 -9.01
N PRO A 224 -15.67 -6.33 -10.28
CA PRO A 224 -15.38 -7.50 -11.12
C PRO A 224 -14.22 -7.35 -12.14
N TYR A 225 -13.43 -6.29 -12.04
CA TYR A 225 -12.39 -5.89 -12.99
C TYR A 225 -10.97 -6.22 -12.54
N CYS A 226 -10.17 -6.81 -13.42
CA CYS A 226 -8.72 -6.92 -13.25
C CYS A 226 -8.00 -6.27 -14.43
N VAL A 227 -6.78 -5.84 -14.16
CA VAL A 227 -5.97 -5.09 -15.10
C VAL A 227 -4.56 -5.64 -15.10
N VAL A 228 -3.99 -5.74 -16.30
CA VAL A 228 -2.56 -5.92 -16.53
C VAL A 228 -2.09 -4.75 -17.37
N ALA A 229 -1.01 -4.09 -16.97
CA ALA A 229 -0.39 -3.05 -17.78
C ALA A 229 1.07 -3.39 -18.09
N ASN A 230 1.49 -3.11 -19.32
CA ASN A 230 2.92 -3.03 -19.66
C ASN A 230 3.30 -1.56 -19.85
N SER A 231 4.45 -1.28 -20.46
CA SER A 231 4.93 0.10 -20.60
C SER A 231 4.05 1.02 -21.47
N MET A 232 3.10 0.49 -22.25
CA MET A 232 2.30 1.30 -23.19
C MET A 232 0.82 0.94 -23.21
N ASN A 233 0.48 -0.28 -22.81
CA ASN A 233 -0.86 -0.83 -22.98
C ASN A 233 -1.44 -1.28 -21.65
N VAL A 234 -2.75 -1.16 -21.55
CA VAL A 234 -3.58 -1.62 -20.45
C VAL A 234 -4.55 -2.67 -21.00
N PHE A 235 -4.48 -3.88 -20.47
CA PHE A 235 -5.46 -4.93 -20.72
C PHE A 235 -6.41 -5.00 -19.52
N LEU A 236 -7.64 -4.54 -19.74
CA LEU A 236 -8.70 -4.52 -18.74
C LEU A 236 -9.67 -5.66 -19.02
N VAL A 237 -10.01 -6.41 -17.98
CA VAL A 237 -10.90 -7.57 -18.03
C VAL A 237 -11.97 -7.43 -16.98
N ASP A 238 -13.24 -7.56 -17.37
CA ASP A 238 -14.32 -7.92 -16.47
C ASP A 238 -14.40 -9.44 -16.45
N TRP A 239 -13.85 -10.06 -15.41
CA TRP A 239 -13.77 -11.51 -15.33
C TRP A 239 -15.13 -12.14 -14.99
N ARG A 240 -16.08 -11.39 -14.42
CA ARG A 240 -17.41 -11.94 -14.13
C ARG A 240 -18.25 -12.01 -15.40
N ALA A 241 -18.17 -10.98 -16.23
CA ALA A 241 -18.84 -10.94 -17.52
C ALA A 241 -18.06 -11.67 -18.64
N GLN A 242 -16.83 -12.13 -18.37
CA GLN A 242 -15.95 -12.82 -19.34
C GLN A 242 -15.70 -11.99 -20.61
N ILE A 243 -15.52 -10.68 -20.42
CA ILE A 243 -15.23 -9.71 -21.48
C ILE A 243 -13.97 -8.91 -21.14
N GLY A 244 -13.26 -8.44 -22.16
CA GLY A 244 -12.08 -7.61 -21.95
C GLY A 244 -11.65 -6.85 -23.19
N GLY A 245 -10.75 -5.90 -22.98
CA GLY A 245 -10.28 -4.99 -24.01
C GLY A 245 -8.82 -4.61 -23.80
N LEU A 246 -8.13 -4.41 -24.91
CA LEU A 246 -6.76 -3.91 -24.96
C LEU A 246 -6.79 -2.43 -25.32
N TYR A 247 -6.16 -1.62 -24.49
CA TYR A 247 -6.18 -0.17 -24.58
C TYR A 247 -4.76 0.36 -24.65
N THR A 248 -4.51 1.23 -25.62
CA THR A 248 -3.35 2.12 -25.57
C THR A 248 -3.84 3.44 -25.02
N VAL A 249 -3.14 3.95 -24.02
CA VAL A 249 -3.62 5.10 -23.26
C VAL A 249 -3.01 6.37 -23.85
N ASP A 250 -3.80 7.10 -24.62
CA ASP A 250 -3.46 8.44 -25.08
C ASP A 250 -4.10 9.47 -24.17
N PHE A 251 -3.48 10.64 -24.08
CA PHE A 251 -4.06 11.77 -23.37
C PHE A 251 -4.39 12.94 -24.29
N CYS A 252 -5.49 13.59 -23.93
CA CYS A 252 -5.98 14.78 -24.60
C CYS A 252 -5.80 15.96 -23.66
N GLU A 253 -5.08 16.98 -24.11
CA GLU A 253 -5.06 18.27 -23.42
C GLU A 253 -6.07 19.21 -24.07
N THR A 254 -6.94 19.78 -23.25
CA THR A 254 -7.79 20.90 -23.63
C THR A 254 -6.99 22.19 -23.46
N ASN A 255 -6.61 22.80 -24.58
CA ASN A 255 -6.05 24.15 -24.61
C ASN A 255 -7.15 25.14 -25.05
N ASP A 256 -6.91 26.44 -24.92
CA ASP A 256 -7.85 27.51 -25.34
C ASP A 256 -8.26 27.45 -26.82
N GLN A 257 -7.56 26.63 -27.64
CA GLN A 257 -7.81 26.40 -29.07
C GLN A 257 -8.53 25.07 -29.39
N GLY A 258 -8.90 24.27 -28.37
CA GLY A 258 -9.60 23.00 -28.52
C GLY A 258 -8.85 21.79 -27.93
N VAL A 259 -9.41 20.59 -28.16
CA VAL A 259 -8.82 19.31 -27.72
C VAL A 259 -7.67 18.94 -28.66
N GLN A 260 -6.42 19.04 -28.19
CA GLN A 260 -5.25 18.58 -28.92
C GLN A 260 -4.84 17.20 -28.42
N ARG A 261 -4.69 16.24 -29.34
CA ARG A 261 -4.26 14.87 -29.03
C ARG A 261 -2.75 14.90 -28.78
N ASN A 262 -2.36 14.91 -27.51
CA ASN A 262 -0.97 15.07 -27.10
C ASN A 262 -0.45 13.72 -26.62
N SER A 263 0.27 13.00 -27.49
CA SER A 263 1.13 11.85 -27.16
C SER A 263 0.53 10.59 -26.49
N LEU A 264 1.19 9.48 -26.77
CA LEU A 264 0.98 8.16 -26.15
C LEU A 264 1.60 8.16 -24.75
N LEU A 265 0.89 7.62 -23.74
CA LEU A 265 1.51 7.33 -22.45
C LEU A 265 2.50 6.17 -22.60
N THR A 266 3.75 6.44 -22.28
CA THR A 266 4.81 5.43 -22.15
C THR A 266 5.09 5.15 -20.67
N ASN A 267 5.93 4.16 -20.38
CA ASN A 267 6.45 3.86 -19.04
C ASN A 267 5.43 3.76 -17.89
N ILE A 268 4.25 3.16 -18.11
CA ILE A 268 3.29 2.91 -17.03
C ILE A 268 3.96 2.11 -15.89
N GLN A 269 3.98 2.70 -14.70
CA GLN A 269 4.59 2.12 -13.50
C GLN A 269 3.56 1.41 -12.63
N ALA A 270 2.40 2.03 -12.41
CA ALA A 270 1.35 1.48 -11.57
C ALA A 270 -0.04 1.81 -12.14
N VAL A 271 -0.99 0.93 -11.86
CA VAL A 271 -2.40 1.15 -12.17
C VAL A 271 -3.22 0.80 -10.93
N LEU A 272 -4.16 1.67 -10.58
CA LEU A 272 -5.14 1.42 -9.53
C LEU A 272 -6.55 1.40 -10.14
N ILE A 273 -7.40 0.55 -9.60
CA ILE A 273 -8.83 0.52 -9.94
C ILE A 273 -9.58 1.21 -8.81
N HIS A 274 -10.40 2.21 -9.15
CA HIS A 274 -11.16 2.94 -8.17
C HIS A 274 -12.16 2.02 -7.43
N PRO A 275 -12.45 2.27 -6.15
CA PRO A 275 -13.23 1.32 -5.35
C PRO A 275 -14.69 1.16 -5.74
N GLN A 276 -15.28 2.19 -6.34
CA GLN A 276 -16.72 2.27 -6.62
C GLN A 276 -17.00 2.69 -8.06
N ASP A 277 -16.42 3.81 -8.48
CA ASP A 277 -16.54 4.26 -9.87
C ASP A 277 -15.76 3.39 -10.87
N PRO A 278 -16.30 3.22 -12.10
CA PRO A 278 -15.59 2.59 -13.20
C PRO A 278 -14.53 3.56 -13.74
N LEU A 279 -13.43 3.72 -13.01
CA LEU A 279 -12.26 4.46 -13.44
C LEU A 279 -10.96 3.80 -12.99
N LEU A 280 -9.92 3.98 -13.79
CA LEU A 280 -8.54 3.62 -13.47
C LEU A 280 -7.72 4.87 -13.21
N VAL A 281 -6.78 4.77 -12.27
CA VAL A 281 -5.73 5.78 -12.07
C VAL A 281 -4.41 5.17 -12.51
N ILE A 282 -3.75 5.84 -13.46
CA ILE A 282 -2.54 5.35 -14.12
C ILE A 282 -1.38 6.25 -13.73
N PHE A 283 -0.31 5.63 -13.24
CA PHE A 283 0.93 6.30 -12.86
C PHE A 283 2.00 6.09 -13.93
N ASN A 284 2.56 7.19 -14.42
CA ASN A 284 3.62 7.26 -15.41
C ASN A 284 4.84 8.00 -14.82
N ASP A 285 6.04 7.58 -15.22
CA ASP A 285 7.34 8.10 -14.77
C ASP A 285 8.12 8.83 -15.88
N ASP A 286 7.60 8.81 -17.11
CA ASP A 286 8.30 9.22 -18.33
C ASP A 286 7.66 10.44 -18.99
N ASP A 287 7.64 11.56 -18.27
CA ASP A 287 7.41 12.85 -18.91
C ASP A 287 8.74 13.61 -19.05
N GLU A 288 9.61 13.08 -19.90
CA GLU A 288 10.86 13.73 -20.28
C GLU A 288 10.65 14.94 -21.21
N ARG A 289 9.44 15.11 -21.75
CA ARG A 289 9.14 16.13 -22.77
C ARG A 289 8.51 17.37 -22.18
N GLU A 290 7.68 17.24 -21.14
CA GLU A 290 7.16 18.39 -20.40
C GLU A 290 7.87 18.55 -19.06
N LYS A 291 8.52 19.71 -18.85
CA LYS A 291 9.10 20.13 -17.56
C LYS A 291 8.01 20.47 -16.52
N ARG A 292 6.93 19.69 -16.44
CA ARG A 292 5.80 19.94 -15.54
C ARG A 292 5.76 18.85 -14.47
N PRO A 293 5.70 19.20 -13.18
CA PRO A 293 5.70 18.22 -12.10
C PRO A 293 4.34 17.53 -11.87
N ASN A 294 3.33 17.82 -12.71
CA ASN A 294 1.98 17.22 -12.69
C ASN A 294 1.81 16.09 -13.71
N SER A 295 2.91 15.52 -14.19
CA SER A 295 2.96 14.72 -15.42
C SER A 295 2.78 13.21 -15.22
N GLY A 296 2.67 12.74 -13.98
CA GLY A 296 2.75 11.32 -13.67
C GLY A 296 1.42 10.63 -13.36
N ILE A 297 0.29 11.32 -13.26
CA ILE A 297 -0.98 10.70 -12.80
C ILE A 297 -2.12 11.02 -13.76
N TYR A 298 -2.77 9.99 -14.27
CA TYR A 298 -3.82 10.07 -15.28
C TYR A 298 -5.07 9.35 -14.83
N ILE A 299 -6.23 9.97 -15.07
CA ILE A 299 -7.53 9.34 -14.80
C ILE A 299 -8.12 8.84 -16.11
N TRP A 300 -8.40 7.54 -16.15
CA TRP A 300 -9.01 6.88 -17.29
C TRP A 300 -10.39 6.34 -16.91
N LYS A 301 -11.45 6.90 -17.52
CA LYS A 301 -12.80 6.38 -17.32
C LYS A 301 -12.95 5.06 -18.07
N THR A 302 -13.35 4.02 -17.34
CA THR A 302 -13.53 2.69 -17.89
C THR A 302 -14.71 2.71 -18.88
N PRO A 303 -14.55 2.17 -20.09
CA PRO A 303 -15.65 2.13 -21.06
C PRO A 303 -16.84 1.32 -20.54
N LYS A 304 -18.07 1.76 -20.86
CA LYS A 304 -19.31 1.06 -20.46
C LYS A 304 -19.40 -0.38 -20.99
N SER A 305 -18.69 -0.67 -22.08
CA SER A 305 -18.48 -2.03 -22.58
C SER A 305 -16.97 -2.26 -22.65
N PRO A 306 -16.35 -2.92 -21.65
CA PRO A 306 -14.89 -3.03 -21.52
C PRO A 306 -14.23 -3.86 -22.63
N GLY A 307 -14.99 -4.39 -23.59
CA GLY A 307 -14.47 -4.88 -24.85
C GLY A 307 -15.29 -6.04 -25.42
N ILE A 308 -14.61 -7.10 -25.82
CA ILE A 308 -15.19 -8.26 -26.52
C ILE A 308 -15.12 -9.52 -25.64
N PRO A 309 -15.91 -10.58 -25.95
CA PRO A 309 -15.81 -11.86 -25.25
C PRO A 309 -14.41 -12.46 -25.25
N LEU A 310 -13.98 -13.02 -24.12
CA LEU A 310 -12.64 -13.59 -23.90
C LEU A 310 -12.45 -14.98 -24.52
N ASN A 311 -13.17 -15.31 -25.59
CA ASN A 311 -13.06 -16.61 -26.26
C ASN A 311 -11.70 -16.77 -26.95
N HIS A 312 -11.13 -15.69 -27.48
CA HIS A 312 -9.84 -15.68 -28.20
C HIS A 312 -9.01 -14.40 -27.93
N PRO A 313 -8.59 -14.14 -26.67
CA PRO A 313 -7.91 -12.90 -26.28
C PRO A 313 -6.59 -12.69 -27.02
N ARG A 314 -5.89 -13.75 -27.42
CA ARG A 314 -4.67 -13.67 -28.24
C ARG A 314 -4.88 -13.02 -29.61
N ALA A 315 -6.08 -13.10 -30.16
CA ALA A 315 -6.42 -12.49 -31.43
C ALA A 315 -6.72 -10.98 -31.31
N MET A 316 -6.78 -10.43 -30.08
CA MET A 316 -6.89 -9.00 -29.89
C MET A 316 -5.62 -8.32 -30.40
N THR A 317 -5.79 -7.52 -31.45
CA THR A 317 -4.72 -6.71 -32.04
C THR A 317 -4.96 -5.23 -31.72
N SER A 318 -3.98 -4.40 -32.08
CA SER A 318 -4.12 -2.95 -32.13
C SER A 318 -5.38 -2.49 -32.85
N TRP A 319 -5.91 -3.22 -33.83
CA TRP A 319 -7.10 -2.79 -34.59
C TRP A 319 -8.40 -2.78 -33.77
N ASN A 320 -8.40 -3.37 -32.57
CA ASN A 320 -9.48 -3.27 -31.59
C ASN A 320 -9.27 -2.09 -30.62
N TYR A 321 -8.60 -1.01 -31.07
CA TYR A 321 -8.38 0.20 -30.30
C TYR A 321 -9.70 0.83 -29.87
N TYR A 322 -9.91 0.90 -28.56
CA TYR A 322 -10.87 1.83 -27.99
C TYR A 322 -10.12 3.06 -27.52
N TRP A 323 -10.38 4.16 -28.22
CA TRP A 323 -9.96 5.49 -27.81
C TRP A 323 -10.89 5.95 -26.71
N SER A 324 -10.35 6.19 -25.53
CA SER A 324 -11.12 6.73 -24.40
C SER A 324 -10.49 8.04 -23.96
N GLU A 325 -11.35 9.01 -23.65
CA GLU A 325 -10.96 10.31 -23.12
C GLU A 325 -10.34 10.09 -21.73
N THR A 326 -9.00 10.03 -21.68
CA THR A 326 -8.31 10.23 -20.41
C THR A 326 -8.27 11.72 -20.12
N ARG A 327 -8.62 12.07 -18.89
CA ARG A 327 -8.49 13.44 -18.42
C ARG A 327 -7.24 13.55 -17.58
N ARG A 328 -6.42 14.55 -17.88
CA ARG A 328 -5.39 15.05 -16.98
C ARG A 328 -6.10 15.81 -15.85
N SER A 329 -6.68 15.08 -14.90
CA SER A 329 -7.60 15.67 -13.92
C SER A 329 -6.90 16.25 -12.70
N LEU A 330 -5.64 15.89 -12.43
CA LEU A 330 -4.99 16.23 -11.17
C LEU A 330 -4.11 17.47 -11.34
N THR A 331 -4.72 18.64 -11.51
CA THR A 331 -3.97 19.90 -11.41
C THR A 331 -3.64 20.16 -9.94
N TRP A 332 -2.48 19.69 -9.50
CA TRP A 332 -1.87 20.12 -8.25
C TRP A 332 -0.65 20.99 -8.56
N LYS A 333 -0.04 21.62 -7.56
CA LYS A 333 1.26 22.29 -7.75
C LYS A 333 2.26 21.50 -6.93
N SER A 334 3.28 20.97 -7.58
CA SER A 334 4.32 20.26 -6.85
C SER A 334 4.96 21.18 -5.81
N PRO A 335 5.14 20.71 -4.56
CA PRO A 335 5.86 21.42 -3.51
C PRO A 335 7.36 21.47 -3.80
N PHE A 336 7.83 20.85 -4.89
CA PHE A 336 9.22 20.87 -5.32
C PHE A 336 9.38 21.84 -6.52
N PRO A 337 9.66 23.13 -6.28
CA PRO A 337 9.68 24.16 -7.32
C PRO A 337 10.83 24.02 -8.33
N THR A 338 11.87 23.23 -8.04
CA THR A 338 13.14 23.18 -8.79
C THR A 338 13.65 21.77 -9.08
N GLN A 339 12.78 20.79 -9.26
CA GLN A 339 13.24 19.41 -9.41
C GLN A 339 13.88 19.14 -10.79
N ARG A 340 15.14 18.66 -10.80
CA ARG A 340 15.80 18.15 -12.03
C ARG A 340 15.26 16.75 -12.37
N ARG A 341 15.33 16.41 -13.66
CA ARG A 341 14.94 15.13 -14.31
C ARG A 341 15.17 13.88 -13.44
N GLY A 342 14.18 12.98 -13.35
CA GLY A 342 14.32 11.65 -12.75
C GLY A 342 14.58 11.62 -11.24
N GLN A 343 14.30 12.72 -10.53
CA GLN A 343 14.56 12.82 -9.09
C GLN A 343 13.32 12.64 -8.21
N SER A 344 12.13 12.46 -8.80
CA SER A 344 10.89 12.18 -8.07
C SER A 344 10.43 10.75 -8.27
N LYS A 345 10.08 10.06 -7.20
CA LYS A 345 9.40 8.76 -7.26
C LYS A 345 7.98 8.92 -6.71
N MET A 346 6.97 8.53 -7.48
CA MET A 346 5.58 8.47 -7.03
C MET A 346 5.26 7.05 -6.57
N CYS A 347 4.80 6.91 -5.34
CA CYS A 347 4.39 5.64 -4.76
C CYS A 347 2.91 5.73 -4.38
N PRO A 348 1.98 5.17 -5.17
CA PRO A 348 0.58 5.10 -4.77
C PRO A 348 0.44 4.29 -3.48
N ILE A 349 -0.21 4.86 -2.46
CA ILE A 349 -0.57 4.13 -1.23
C ILE A 349 -1.89 3.39 -1.43
N GLY A 350 -2.83 3.99 -2.16
CA GLY A 350 -4.14 3.42 -2.47
C GLY A 350 -5.29 4.37 -2.16
N PHE A 351 -6.51 3.82 -2.18
CA PHE A 351 -7.74 4.58 -1.95
C PHE A 351 -8.25 4.39 -0.53
N ARG A 352 -8.52 5.50 0.15
CA ARG A 352 -9.22 5.53 1.43
C ARG A 352 -10.64 6.05 1.31
N CYS A 353 -11.54 5.49 2.11
CA CYS A 353 -12.95 5.87 2.15
C CYS A 353 -13.12 7.07 3.09
N LEU A 354 -13.63 8.21 2.58
CA LEU A 354 -14.07 9.33 3.41
C LEU A 354 -15.56 9.19 3.75
N SER A 355 -16.35 8.70 2.80
CA SER A 355 -17.75 8.35 2.99
C SER A 355 -18.17 7.28 1.97
N ASN A 356 -19.40 6.77 2.05
CA ASN A 356 -19.94 5.75 1.14
C ASN A 356 -19.88 6.12 -0.36
N SER A 357 -19.60 7.38 -0.69
CA SER A 357 -19.47 7.89 -2.07
C SER A 357 -18.27 8.81 -2.27
N SER A 358 -17.38 8.94 -1.29
CA SER A 358 -16.19 9.79 -1.40
C SER A 358 -14.96 9.00 -1.03
N TRP A 359 -14.00 9.00 -1.94
CA TRP A 359 -12.72 8.33 -1.81
C TRP A 359 -11.58 9.31 -1.97
N ILE A 360 -10.54 9.12 -1.19
CA ILE A 360 -9.31 9.88 -1.32
C ILE A 360 -8.21 8.95 -1.80
N LEU A 361 -7.48 9.36 -2.83
CA LEU A 361 -6.28 8.66 -3.28
C LEU A 361 -5.07 9.28 -2.61
N ASP A 362 -4.34 8.50 -1.82
CA ASP A 362 -3.08 8.94 -1.24
C ASP A 362 -1.89 8.50 -2.10
N VAL A 363 -1.03 9.46 -2.41
CA VAL A 363 0.20 9.26 -3.19
C VAL A 363 1.37 9.86 -2.42
N MET A 364 2.39 9.03 -2.19
CA MET A 364 3.66 9.51 -1.65
C MET A 364 4.55 9.97 -2.78
N ILE A 365 5.15 11.13 -2.61
CA ILE A 365 6.11 11.68 -3.56
C ILE A 365 7.39 11.97 -2.81
N ILE A 366 8.45 11.31 -3.25
CA ILE A 366 9.80 11.53 -2.75
C ILE A 366 10.49 12.45 -3.73
N GLY A 367 10.89 13.63 -3.30
CA GLY A 367 11.51 14.63 -4.16
C GLY A 367 12.91 15.04 -3.73
N ARG A 368 13.54 15.89 -4.54
CA ARG A 368 14.76 16.62 -4.19
C ARG A 368 14.45 18.11 -4.25
N THR A 369 14.76 18.84 -3.20
CA THR A 369 14.82 20.30 -3.21
C THR A 369 16.24 20.71 -3.55
N THR A 370 16.50 21.13 -4.78
CA THR A 370 17.71 21.89 -5.05
C THR A 370 17.49 23.32 -4.55
N PRO A 371 18.44 23.91 -3.82
CA PRO A 371 18.37 25.33 -3.51
C PRO A 371 18.33 26.12 -4.83
N PRO A 372 17.62 27.27 -4.88
CA PRO A 372 17.56 28.11 -6.07
C PRO A 372 18.98 28.51 -6.52
N GLU A 373 19.21 28.47 -7.84
CA GLU A 373 20.52 28.60 -8.53
C GLU A 373 21.25 29.97 -8.33
N GLU A 374 20.88 30.78 -7.34
CA GLU A 374 21.47 32.12 -7.10
C GLU A 374 22.66 32.14 -6.12
N LEU A 375 23.08 30.99 -5.56
CA LEU A 375 24.20 30.91 -4.60
C LEU A 375 25.25 29.84 -4.99
N ASP A 376 25.56 29.73 -6.27
CA ASP A 376 26.46 28.73 -6.82
C ASP A 376 27.95 29.15 -6.82
N SER A 377 28.46 29.62 -5.67
CA SER A 377 29.90 29.95 -5.54
C SER A 377 30.61 29.42 -4.29
N ALA A 378 29.98 28.52 -3.52
CA ALA A 378 30.68 27.78 -2.48
C ALA A 378 30.46 26.28 -2.68
N HIS A 379 31.54 25.53 -2.88
CA HIS A 379 31.57 24.06 -2.93
C HIS A 379 31.20 23.42 -1.57
N GLY A 380 30.02 23.72 -1.05
CA GLY A 380 29.41 23.01 0.08
C GLY A 380 28.78 21.73 -0.44
N ALA A 381 29.03 20.60 0.24
CA ALA A 381 28.39 19.33 -0.08
C ALA A 381 26.87 19.51 -0.16
N LEU A 382 26.26 19.14 -1.30
CA LEU A 382 24.81 19.11 -1.47
C LEU A 382 24.20 18.30 -0.32
N SER A 383 23.35 18.93 0.50
CA SER A 383 22.59 18.14 1.49
C SER A 383 21.67 17.21 0.71
N ASP A 384 21.86 15.90 0.87
CA ASP A 384 21.08 14.86 0.17
C ASP A 384 19.66 14.70 0.75
N ASN A 385 19.10 15.78 1.30
CA ASN A 385 17.79 15.83 1.90
C ASN A 385 16.72 15.66 0.83
N ARG A 386 15.96 14.58 0.95
CA ARG A 386 14.84 14.28 0.06
C ARG A 386 13.53 14.45 0.81
N PRO A 387 12.83 15.58 0.63
CA PRO A 387 11.50 15.76 1.22
C PRO A 387 10.53 14.66 0.80
N LEU A 388 9.79 14.18 1.79
CA LEU A 388 8.71 13.22 1.63
C LEU A 388 7.37 13.93 1.81
N VAL A 389 6.53 13.84 0.77
CA VAL A 389 5.23 14.51 0.70
C VAL A 389 4.13 13.49 0.49
N ARG A 390 3.03 13.62 1.23
CA ARG A 390 1.75 12.99 0.89
C ARG A 390 0.89 13.96 0.12
N VAL A 391 0.40 13.51 -1.02
CA VAL A 391 -0.64 14.19 -1.78
C VAL A 391 -1.90 13.33 -1.72
N SER A 392 -2.96 13.92 -1.16
CA SER A 392 -4.29 13.32 -1.04
C SER A 392 -5.20 13.93 -2.10
N PHE A 393 -5.72 13.12 -3.03
CA PHE A 393 -6.65 13.58 -4.06
C PHE A 393 -8.08 13.17 -3.71
N ASP A 394 -8.99 14.12 -3.51
CA ASP A 394 -10.37 13.87 -3.12
C ASP A 394 -11.29 13.69 -4.34
N SER A 395 -11.72 12.45 -4.60
CA SER A 395 -12.62 12.14 -5.73
C SER A 395 -13.97 12.87 -5.69
N SER A 396 -14.42 13.34 -4.52
CA SER A 396 -15.69 14.06 -4.37
C SER A 396 -15.61 15.55 -4.71
N ASP A 397 -14.40 16.12 -4.73
CA ASP A 397 -14.14 17.52 -5.08
C ASP A 397 -13.32 17.64 -6.37
N ASP A 398 -13.79 16.99 -7.44
CA ASP A 398 -13.14 16.95 -8.76
C ASP A 398 -11.64 16.58 -8.69
N TRP A 399 -11.29 15.71 -7.73
CA TRP A 399 -9.91 15.31 -7.44
C TRP A 399 -8.98 16.44 -6.99
N ALA A 400 -9.52 17.40 -6.23
CA ALA A 400 -8.73 18.42 -5.55
C ALA A 400 -7.61 17.79 -4.71
N ALA A 401 -6.42 18.37 -4.81
CA ALA A 401 -5.23 17.87 -4.14
C ALA A 401 -4.97 18.63 -2.83
N HIS A 402 -4.89 17.87 -1.74
CA HIS A 402 -4.37 18.35 -0.46
C HIS A 402 -2.95 17.85 -0.27
N VAL A 403 -2.03 18.75 0.02
CA VAL A 403 -0.60 18.45 0.16
C VAL A 403 -0.22 18.57 1.63
N GLU A 404 0.32 17.50 2.18
CA GLU A 404 0.91 17.47 3.51
C GLU A 404 2.39 17.12 3.38
N THR A 405 3.23 18.06 3.80
CA THR A 405 4.68 17.91 3.76
C THR A 405 5.17 17.49 5.14
N THR A 406 5.99 16.46 5.19
CA THR A 406 6.78 16.17 6.38
C THR A 406 8.15 16.80 6.22
N ASP A 407 8.57 17.63 7.18
CA ASP A 407 9.90 18.25 7.20
C ASP A 407 10.96 17.17 7.45
N THR A 408 11.39 16.49 6.38
CA THR A 408 12.41 15.44 6.48
C THR A 408 13.80 16.06 6.32
N SER A 409 14.33 16.60 7.40
CA SER A 409 15.77 16.90 7.51
C SER A 409 16.64 15.64 7.71
N SER A 410 16.04 14.44 7.74
CA SER A 410 16.71 13.20 8.20
C SER A 410 16.61 11.99 7.26
N VAL A 411 15.96 12.10 6.09
CA VAL A 411 15.94 11.02 5.10
C VAL A 411 17.17 11.15 4.19
N THR A 412 18.33 10.77 4.74
CA THR A 412 19.58 10.60 3.99
C THR A 412 19.55 9.25 3.26
N THR A 413 18.67 9.06 2.29
CA THR A 413 18.53 7.72 1.65
C THR A 413 18.50 7.76 0.14
N SER A 414 19.26 6.83 -0.46
CA SER A 414 19.16 6.43 -1.86
C SER A 414 17.71 6.05 -2.22
N PRO A 415 17.21 6.36 -3.43
CA PRO A 415 15.85 6.01 -3.87
C PRO A 415 15.60 4.49 -3.92
N ASP A 416 16.68 3.69 -3.89
CA ASP A 416 16.63 2.23 -3.85
C ASP A 416 16.24 1.66 -2.47
N ASN A 417 16.30 2.48 -1.40
CA ASN A 417 15.98 2.07 -0.03
C ASN A 417 14.51 2.33 0.35
N ILE A 418 13.66 2.69 -0.61
CA ILE A 418 12.22 2.88 -0.39
C ILE A 418 11.45 1.70 -0.95
N SER A 419 10.73 1.03 -0.06
CA SER A 419 9.83 -0.07 -0.39
C SER A 419 8.38 0.35 -0.14
N SER A 420 7.56 0.33 -1.20
CA SER A 420 6.11 0.49 -1.11
C SER A 420 5.46 -0.87 -1.33
N HIS A 421 4.93 -1.46 -0.27
CA HIS A 421 4.20 -2.72 -0.32
C HIS A 421 2.98 -2.62 0.58
N GLY A 422 1.88 -3.28 0.20
CA GLY A 422 0.66 -3.30 0.99
C GLY A 422 -0.60 -3.23 0.14
N ASN A 423 -1.75 -3.29 0.80
CA ASN A 423 -3.05 -3.34 0.16
C ASN A 423 -3.76 -1.98 0.25
N TYR A 424 -4.62 -1.67 -0.72
CA TYR A 424 -5.36 -0.41 -0.82
C TYR A 424 -6.26 -0.10 0.40
N ARG A 425 -6.61 -1.10 1.23
CA ARG A 425 -7.47 -0.98 2.42
C ARG A 425 -6.73 -1.10 3.76
N MET A 426 -5.49 -1.58 3.73
CA MET A 426 -4.69 -1.86 4.91
C MET A 426 -3.29 -1.36 4.58
N ALA A 427 -3.00 -0.14 5.04
CA ALA A 427 -1.64 0.33 5.25
C ALA A 427 -0.64 -0.12 4.16
N GLY A 428 -0.69 0.52 3.00
CA GLY A 428 0.50 0.64 2.17
C GLY A 428 1.40 1.73 2.73
N SER A 429 1.94 1.58 3.94
CA SER A 429 2.87 2.59 4.48
C SER A 429 4.19 2.47 3.71
N VAL A 430 4.55 3.52 2.98
CA VAL A 430 5.83 3.60 2.27
C VAL A 430 6.92 3.71 3.32
N SER A 431 7.69 2.64 3.54
CA SER A 431 8.80 2.66 4.49
C SER A 431 10.11 2.93 3.79
N SER A 432 11.01 3.62 4.50
CA SER A 432 12.39 3.84 4.09
C SER A 432 13.33 3.25 5.14
N TYR A 433 14.43 2.66 4.68
CA TYR A 433 15.46 2.12 5.56
C TYR A 433 16.62 3.10 5.71
N THR A 434 16.98 3.41 6.95
CA THR A 434 18.15 4.22 7.26
C THR A 434 19.15 3.39 8.06
N PHE A 435 20.37 3.28 7.54
CA PHE A 435 21.48 2.68 8.26
C PHE A 435 22.14 3.75 9.12
N SER A 436 22.39 3.45 10.39
CA SER A 436 23.19 4.34 11.24
C SER A 436 24.65 4.29 10.76
N ASP A 437 25.21 5.45 10.40
CA ASP A 437 26.62 5.59 10.00
C ASP A 437 27.61 5.33 11.16
N ALA A 438 27.11 5.23 12.40
CA ALA A 438 27.93 4.86 13.54
C ALA A 438 28.35 3.39 13.40
N ALA A 439 29.62 3.18 13.04
CA ALA A 439 30.27 1.88 12.86
C ALA A 439 30.20 0.91 14.07
N ASP A 440 29.60 1.34 15.18
CA ASP A 440 29.41 0.56 16.40
C ASP A 440 27.93 0.16 16.59
N GLN A 441 27.62 -1.05 16.11
CA GLN A 441 26.67 -2.04 16.67
C GLN A 441 25.18 -1.70 16.88
N SER A 442 24.67 -0.51 16.57
CA SER A 442 23.30 -0.10 16.97
C SER A 442 22.22 -0.27 15.89
N GLY A 443 21.99 -1.50 15.43
CA GLY A 443 20.76 -1.90 14.72
C GLY A 443 20.47 -1.20 13.38
N LEU A 444 19.40 -1.64 12.72
CA LEU A 444 18.86 -1.00 11.51
C LEU A 444 17.63 -0.17 11.92
N VAL A 445 17.48 1.06 11.43
CA VAL A 445 16.29 1.87 11.72
C VAL A 445 15.37 1.90 10.50
N VAL A 446 14.11 1.49 10.70
CA VAL A 446 13.05 1.68 9.71
C VAL A 446 12.34 2.99 10.03
N ALA A 447 12.30 3.88 9.05
CA ALA A 447 11.51 5.10 9.12
C ALA A 447 10.22 4.92 8.33
N VAL A 448 9.09 5.15 8.97
CA VAL A 448 7.76 5.10 8.38
C VAL A 448 7.12 6.48 8.49
N PRO A 449 6.63 7.09 7.40
CA PRO A 449 5.91 8.34 7.46
C PRO A 449 4.59 8.16 8.21
N ASN A 450 4.38 9.03 9.19
CA ASN A 450 3.11 9.28 9.82
C ASN A 450 2.60 10.65 9.38
N PHE A 451 1.33 10.73 9.07
CA PHE A 451 0.66 11.97 8.74
C PHE A 451 -0.48 12.19 9.72
N GLU A 452 -0.91 13.44 9.91
CA GLU A 452 -1.98 13.71 10.86
C GLU A 452 -3.27 13.01 10.40
N ASP A 453 -3.81 12.21 11.31
CA ASP A 453 -5.00 11.36 11.12
C ASP A 453 -6.19 11.83 11.98
N GLY A 454 -6.04 12.93 12.73
CA GLY A 454 -7.03 13.44 13.67
C GLY A 454 -6.81 12.98 15.11
N ASN A 455 -5.82 12.11 15.36
CA ASN A 455 -5.45 11.68 16.70
C ASN A 455 -4.50 12.65 17.42
N GLY A 456 -4.17 13.80 16.81
CA GLY A 456 -3.44 14.90 17.43
C GLY A 456 -1.98 14.59 17.76
N ASN A 457 -1.40 13.62 17.04
CA ASN A 457 -0.02 13.19 17.24
C ASN A 457 0.98 13.91 16.32
N GLY A 458 0.49 14.68 15.34
CA GLY A 458 1.27 15.39 14.34
C GLY A 458 1.85 14.49 13.26
N SER A 459 2.36 15.12 12.22
CA SER A 459 3.03 14.46 11.09
C SER A 459 4.53 14.31 11.36
N GLY A 460 5.14 13.24 10.87
CA GLY A 460 6.57 13.01 11.03
C GLY A 460 7.02 11.62 10.60
N LEU A 461 8.21 11.20 11.05
CA LEU A 461 8.73 9.86 10.77
C LEU A 461 8.72 9.01 12.05
N ILE A 462 7.88 7.97 12.06
CA ILE A 462 7.96 6.91 13.06
C ILE A 462 9.29 6.18 12.84
N ARG A 463 10.11 6.07 13.89
CA ARG A 463 11.40 5.38 13.85
C ARG A 463 11.33 4.09 14.65
N LEU A 464 11.62 2.98 13.97
CA LEU A 464 11.54 1.63 14.53
C LEU A 464 12.94 0.99 14.50
N THR A 465 13.41 0.46 15.63
CA THR A 465 14.67 -0.29 15.68
C THR A 465 14.44 -1.72 15.24
N LEU A 466 15.32 -2.22 14.37
CA LEU A 466 15.52 -3.62 14.06
C LEU A 466 16.83 -4.08 14.70
N SER A 467 16.74 -5.03 15.62
CA SER A 467 17.91 -5.58 16.30
C SER A 467 18.88 -6.24 15.30
N ALA A 468 20.19 -6.07 15.51
CA ALA A 468 21.24 -6.65 14.66
C ALA A 468 21.20 -8.19 14.63
N GLY A 469 20.71 -8.83 15.71
CA GLY A 469 20.52 -10.27 15.78
C GLY A 469 19.46 -10.83 14.82
N LEU A 470 18.66 -9.96 14.18
CA LEU A 470 17.66 -10.34 13.18
C LEU A 470 18.27 -10.62 11.79
N TRP A 471 19.48 -10.11 11.55
CA TRP A 471 20.19 -10.19 10.27
C TRP A 471 21.53 -10.93 10.37
N ALA A 472 21.92 -11.33 11.58
CA ALA A 472 23.06 -12.20 11.80
C ALA A 472 22.65 -13.64 11.46
N VAL A 473 22.97 -14.08 10.24
CA VAL A 473 22.90 -15.50 9.88
C VAL A 473 23.88 -16.24 10.79
N ASP A 474 23.44 -17.34 11.42
CA ASP A 474 24.33 -18.33 12.02
C ASP A 474 25.18 -18.97 10.91
N SER A 475 26.22 -18.28 10.47
CA SER A 475 27.21 -18.79 9.53
C SER A 475 28.04 -19.85 10.23
N THR A 476 27.51 -21.08 10.29
CA THR A 476 28.21 -22.26 10.81
C THR A 476 28.89 -23.08 9.72
N SER A 477 29.07 -22.54 8.52
CA SER A 477 29.99 -23.10 7.54
C SER A 477 31.39 -22.51 7.74
N ILE A 478 32.20 -23.23 8.51
CA ILE A 478 33.65 -23.06 8.56
C ILE A 478 34.19 -23.50 7.20
N ASP A 479 34.47 -22.53 6.33
CA ASP A 479 35.47 -22.68 5.27
C ASP A 479 36.38 -21.46 5.40
N GLU A 480 37.58 -21.67 5.97
CA GLU A 480 38.49 -20.60 6.38
C GLU A 480 39.29 -19.96 5.24
N ASP A 481 39.06 -20.30 3.97
CA ASP A 481 39.99 -19.94 2.89
C ASP A 481 39.49 -18.94 1.83
N VAL A 482 38.47 -18.14 2.13
CA VAL A 482 38.12 -16.97 1.27
C VAL A 482 38.19 -15.68 2.07
N ARG A 483 39.36 -15.04 2.02
CA ARG A 483 39.52 -13.63 2.40
C ARG A 483 38.87 -12.73 1.35
N ASP A 484 38.22 -11.68 1.87
CA ASP A 484 37.69 -10.51 1.18
C ASP A 484 36.48 -10.71 0.25
N ASP A 485 35.30 -10.93 0.86
CA ASP A 485 34.02 -10.35 0.43
C ASP A 485 32.92 -10.57 1.50
N LYS A 486 33.15 -10.10 2.74
CA LYS A 486 32.17 -10.19 3.85
C LYS A 486 31.16 -9.02 3.89
N GLN A 487 30.90 -8.36 2.76
CA GLN A 487 29.85 -7.32 2.63
C GLN A 487 28.49 -7.72 2.03
N PRO A 488 28.22 -8.92 1.45
CA PRO A 488 27.02 -9.11 0.64
C PRO A 488 25.70 -9.17 1.41
N LEU A 489 25.73 -9.43 2.73
CA LEU A 489 24.53 -9.53 3.57
C LEU A 489 24.03 -8.20 4.16
N ARG A 490 24.73 -7.07 3.91
CA ARG A 490 24.19 -5.73 4.17
C ARG A 490 23.31 -5.20 3.03
N SER A 491 23.11 -5.98 1.97
CA SER A 491 22.27 -5.58 0.86
C SER A 491 20.80 -5.54 1.29
N THR A 492 20.23 -4.35 1.24
CA THR A 492 18.82 -3.94 1.45
C THR A 492 17.90 -5.01 2.05
N PRO A 493 17.32 -4.80 3.25
CA PRO A 493 16.22 -5.64 3.73
C PRO A 493 15.18 -5.74 2.61
N GLY A 494 14.86 -6.97 2.19
CA GLY A 494 13.83 -7.17 1.16
C GLY A 494 12.48 -6.59 1.62
N PRO A 495 11.45 -6.56 0.75
CA PRO A 495 10.13 -6.00 1.05
C PRO A 495 9.67 -6.25 2.49
N ALA A 496 9.42 -5.17 3.21
CA ALA A 496 8.74 -5.17 4.50
C ALA A 496 7.43 -4.40 4.38
N VAL A 497 6.47 -4.75 5.23
CA VAL A 497 5.18 -4.07 5.33
C VAL A 497 5.01 -3.63 6.78
N PHE A 498 4.67 -2.36 6.99
CA PHE A 498 4.29 -1.87 8.31
C PHE A 498 2.80 -1.59 8.33
N ASP A 499 2.09 -2.27 9.23
CA ASP A 499 0.68 -2.01 9.52
C ASP A 499 0.61 -1.09 10.74
N GLU A 500 0.39 0.20 10.47
CA GLU A 500 0.32 1.25 11.48
C GLU A 500 -0.86 1.04 12.45
N LEU A 501 -1.99 0.51 11.98
CA LEU A 501 -3.18 0.27 12.79
C LEU A 501 -2.92 -0.76 13.88
N THR A 502 -2.11 -1.77 13.57
CA THR A 502 -1.75 -2.83 14.52
C THR A 502 -0.37 -2.62 15.15
N GLY A 503 0.43 -1.66 14.66
CA GLY A 503 1.81 -1.45 15.08
C GLY A 503 2.73 -2.62 14.75
N ARG A 504 2.44 -3.35 13.67
CA ARG A 504 3.19 -4.56 13.29
C ARG A 504 4.05 -4.33 12.06
N LEU A 505 5.32 -4.70 12.18
CA LEU A 505 6.26 -4.72 11.08
C LEU A 505 6.49 -6.18 10.64
N TYR A 506 6.21 -6.45 9.37
CA TYR A 506 6.39 -7.74 8.73
C TYR A 506 7.69 -7.69 7.93
N VAL A 507 8.68 -8.46 8.37
CA VAL A 507 10.01 -8.53 7.75
C VAL A 507 10.35 -9.95 7.34
N ARG A 508 11.22 -10.05 6.34
CA ARG A 508 11.80 -11.32 5.91
C ARG A 508 12.68 -11.91 7.01
N HIS A 509 12.77 -13.24 7.04
CA HIS A 509 13.65 -13.96 7.95
C HIS A 509 14.22 -15.19 7.23
N PRO A 510 15.48 -15.62 7.46
CA PRO A 510 16.06 -16.75 6.72
C PRO A 510 15.24 -18.05 6.78
N ARG A 511 14.55 -18.28 7.90
CA ARG A 511 13.66 -19.43 8.10
C ARG A 511 12.22 -19.21 7.61
N GLY A 512 11.88 -18.02 7.13
CA GLY A 512 10.54 -17.64 6.72
C GLY A 512 10.27 -16.15 6.81
N PHE A 513 9.45 -15.74 7.78
CA PHE A 513 9.19 -14.33 8.04
C PHE A 513 9.05 -14.07 9.54
N GLN A 514 9.15 -12.80 9.91
CA GLN A 514 9.10 -12.37 11.29
C GLN A 514 8.18 -11.17 11.42
N ILE A 515 7.39 -11.20 12.49
CA ILE A 515 6.47 -10.12 12.85
C ILE A 515 6.98 -9.48 14.14
N LEU A 516 7.25 -8.18 14.07
CA LEU A 516 7.66 -7.35 15.19
C LEU A 516 6.51 -6.46 15.60
N GLN A 517 6.13 -6.52 16.87
CA GLN A 517 5.05 -5.72 17.45
C GLN A 517 5.65 -4.55 18.23
N TYR A 518 5.37 -3.32 17.78
CA TYR A 518 5.94 -2.10 18.33
C TYR A 518 5.07 -1.40 19.36
#